data_AF-A0A3B9RND8-F1
#
_entry.id   AF-A0A3B9RND8-F1
#
_cell.length_a   1.000
_cell.length_b   1.000
_cell.length_c   1.000
_cell.angle_alpha   90.00
_cell.angle_beta   90.00
_cell.angle_gamma   90.00
#
_symmetry.space_group_name_H-M   'P 1'
#
loop_
_entity.id
_entity.type
_entity.pdbx_description
1 polymer ?
#
loop_
_entity_poly.entity_id
_entity_poly.type
_entity_poly.pdbx_seq_one_letter_code
_entity_poly.pdbx_strand_id
1 'polypeptide(L)'
;MMTNLPKLAFRNIFRNLRRSLLSAVAIAVSAMSIVMLFGLLDGMETDMANNLKSYYTGQVRIQHADFEKYERYNPLHLGVDWTNIEPILAKNSNVQSATP
;
A
#
# COMPACT_ATOMS: atom_id res chain seq x y z
N MET A 1 34.56 36.18 13.25
CA MET A 1 33.89 36.61 14.49
C MET A 1 32.43 36.14 14.55
N MET A 2 32.12 34.88 14.22
CA MET A 2 30.73 34.42 13.94
C MET A 2 30.35 33.09 14.61
N THR A 3 31.23 32.53 15.45
CA THR A 3 31.08 31.18 16.04
C THR A 3 30.10 31.12 17.21
N ASN A 4 29.59 32.26 17.69
CA ASN A 4 28.77 32.33 18.91
C ASN A 4 27.26 32.54 18.66
N LEU A 5 26.83 32.74 17.41
CA LEU A 5 25.42 32.96 17.05
C LEU A 5 24.51 31.76 17.41
N PRO A 6 24.89 30.49 17.13
CA PRO A 6 24.04 29.35 17.48
C PRO A 6 23.91 29.22 19.01
N LYS A 7 25.01 29.40 19.73
CA LYS A 7 25.06 29.31 21.19
C LYS A 7 24.16 30.38 21.85
N LEU A 8 24.10 31.57 21.27
CA LEU A 8 23.23 32.66 21.72
C LEU A 8 21.75 32.37 21.42
N ALA A 9 21.43 31.86 20.22
CA ALA A 9 20.08 31.51 19.81
C ALA A 9 19.47 30.43 20.73
N PHE A 10 20.20 29.34 21.00
CA PHE A 10 19.75 28.31 21.94
C PHE A 10 19.49 28.88 23.34
N ARG A 11 20.40 29.71 23.86
CA ARG A 11 20.22 30.37 25.17
C ARG A 11 18.98 31.27 25.22
N ASN A 12 18.61 31.89 24.09
CA ASN A 12 17.42 32.72 23.99
C ASN A 12 16.13 31.88 24.02
N ILE A 13 16.11 30.76 23.28
CA ILE A 13 14.99 29.80 23.28
C ILE A 13 14.74 29.25 24.69
N PHE A 14 15.79 28.82 25.38
CA PHE A 14 15.68 28.29 26.75
C PHE A 14 15.24 29.33 27.78
N ARG A 15 15.57 30.61 27.58
CA ARG A 15 15.12 31.69 28.47
C ARG A 15 13.65 32.04 28.33
N ASN A 16 13.09 31.93 27.13
CA ASN A 16 11.68 32.17 26.84
C ASN A 16 10.95 30.88 26.45
N LEU A 17 11.05 29.87 27.32
CA LEU A 17 10.56 28.50 27.09
C LEU A 17 9.05 28.44 26.80
N ARG A 18 8.23 29.22 27.50
CA ARG A 18 6.76 29.19 27.32
C ARG A 18 6.33 29.53 25.89
N ARG A 19 6.95 30.55 25.29
CA ARG A 19 6.62 31.01 23.93
C ARG A 19 7.23 30.10 22.86
N SER A 20 8.46 29.66 23.08
CA SER A 20 9.17 28.79 22.12
C SER A 20 8.56 27.38 22.08
N LEU A 21 8.04 26.88 23.20
CA LEU A 21 7.43 25.56 23.29
C LEU A 21 6.14 25.45 22.45
N LEU A 22 5.28 26.49 22.45
CA LEU A 22 4.05 26.48 21.65
C LEU A 22 4.35 26.31 20.16
N SER A 23 5.31 27.07 19.63
CA SER A 23 5.71 26.94 18.22
C SER A 23 6.41 25.60 17.94
N ALA A 24 7.27 25.13 18.84
CA ALA A 24 7.95 23.84 18.68
C ALA A 24 6.96 22.67 18.65
N VAL A 25 5.94 22.67 19.53
CA VAL A 25 4.89 21.66 19.56
C VAL A 25 4.04 21.71 18.30
N ALA A 26 3.67 22.90 17.81
CA ALA A 26 2.91 23.02 16.57
C ALA A 26 3.67 22.41 15.38
N ILE A 27 4.97 22.67 15.27
CA ILE A 27 5.83 22.09 14.22
C ILE A 27 5.94 20.56 14.41
N ALA A 28 6.17 20.10 15.63
CA ALA A 28 6.30 18.68 15.93
C ALA A 28 5.03 17.89 15.60
N VAL A 29 3.86 18.39 16.01
CA VAL A 29 2.56 17.77 15.70
C VAL A 29 2.31 17.76 14.19
N SER A 30 2.59 18.87 13.51
CA SER A 30 2.42 18.95 12.05
C SER A 30 3.29 17.92 11.32
N ALA A 31 4.59 17.86 11.66
CA ALA A 31 5.51 16.90 11.07
C ALA A 31 5.10 15.46 11.38
N MET A 32 4.70 15.17 12.62
CA MET A 32 4.23 13.85 13.04
C MET A 32 2.99 13.42 12.25
N SER A 33 2.00 14.30 12.10
CA SER A 33 0.79 14.00 11.33
C SER A 33 1.09 13.69 9.87
N ILE A 34 2.00 14.46 9.25
CA ILE A 34 2.40 14.23 7.85
C ILE A 34 3.07 12.86 7.70
N VAL A 35 4.07 12.56 8.54
CA VAL A 35 4.78 11.27 8.49
C VAL A 35 3.84 10.11 8.78
N MET A 36 2.96 10.25 9.76
CA MET A 36 1.96 9.23 10.10
C MET A 36 1.01 8.95 8.94
N LEU A 37 0.51 10.00 8.28
CA LEU A 37 -0.40 9.83 7.14
C LEU A 37 0.29 9.12 5.97
N PHE A 38 1.52 9.51 5.64
CA PHE A 38 2.26 8.83 4.57
C PHE A 38 2.55 7.36 4.91
N GLY A 39 2.95 7.06 6.15
CA GLY A 39 3.17 5.68 6.59
C GLY A 39 1.88 4.85 6.55
N LEU A 40 0.74 5.44 6.90
CA LEU A 40 -0.56 4.78 6.80
C LEU A 40 -0.94 4.48 5.35
N LEU A 41 -0.76 5.46 4.45
CA LEU A 41 -1.07 5.29 3.03
C LEU A 41 -0.23 4.19 2.38
N ASP A 42 1.08 4.17 2.66
CA ASP A 42 2.00 3.15 2.16
C ASP A 42 1.64 1.74 2.66
N GLY A 43 1.29 1.64 3.95
CA GLY A 43 0.77 0.40 4.53
C GLY A 43 -0.52 -0.07 3.86
N MET A 44 -1.49 0.84 3.68
CA MET A 44 -2.76 0.54 3.02
C MET A 44 -2.57 0.09 1.57
N GLU A 45 -1.65 0.71 0.81
CA GLU A 45 -1.36 0.33 -0.57
C GLU A 45 -0.79 -1.09 -0.64
N THR A 46 0.19 -1.38 0.21
CA THR A 46 0.83 -2.70 0.26
C THR A 46 -0.17 -3.77 0.69
N ASP A 47 -0.98 -3.49 1.71
CA ASP A 47 -2.02 -4.39 2.19
C ASP A 47 -3.07 -4.63 1.10
N MET A 48 -3.54 -3.58 0.43
CA MET A 48 -4.52 -3.70 -0.66
C MET A 48 -3.96 -4.54 -1.81
N ALA A 49 -2.72 -4.30 -2.21
CA ALA A 49 -2.06 -5.09 -3.27
C ALA A 49 -1.97 -6.58 -2.89
N ASN A 50 -1.61 -6.88 -1.65
CA ASN A 50 -1.53 -8.25 -1.15
C ASN A 50 -2.91 -8.90 -1.02
N ASN A 51 -3.93 -8.15 -0.59
CA ASN A 51 -5.30 -8.63 -0.46
C ASN A 51 -5.91 -8.95 -1.84
N LEU A 52 -5.75 -8.03 -2.80
CA LEU A 52 -6.23 -8.21 -4.18
C LEU A 52 -5.61 -9.43 -4.85
N LYS A 53 -4.30 -9.64 -4.65
CA LYS A 53 -3.57 -10.81 -5.18
C LYS A 53 -3.98 -12.10 -4.48
N SER A 54 -4.14 -12.08 -3.16
CA SER A 54 -4.41 -13.31 -2.39
C SER A 54 -5.85 -13.79 -2.51
N TYR A 55 -6.83 -12.86 -2.55
CA TYR A 55 -8.24 -13.22 -2.44
C TYR A 55 -9.07 -12.96 -3.69
N TYR A 56 -8.71 -11.94 -4.48
CA TYR A 56 -9.56 -11.53 -5.61
C TYR A 56 -9.08 -12.11 -6.93
N THR A 57 -7.84 -11.84 -7.30
CA THR A 57 -7.34 -12.12 -8.65
C THR A 57 -6.44 -13.35 -8.73
N GLY A 58 -5.83 -13.77 -7.63
CA GLY A 58 -4.72 -14.72 -7.68
C GLY A 58 -3.47 -14.05 -8.30
N GLN A 59 -2.40 -14.81 -8.45
CA GLN A 59 -1.20 -14.32 -9.14
C GLN A 59 -1.40 -14.23 -10.66
N VAL A 60 -2.18 -15.16 -11.22
CA VAL A 60 -2.55 -15.21 -12.64
C VAL A 60 -3.99 -15.71 -12.75
N ARG A 61 -4.83 -14.98 -13.48
CA ARG A 61 -6.23 -15.35 -13.74
C ARG A 61 -6.39 -15.72 -15.21
N ILE A 62 -7.01 -16.87 -15.49
CA ILE A 62 -7.41 -17.29 -16.83
C ILE A 62 -8.93 -17.11 -16.91
N GLN A 63 -9.40 -16.23 -17.81
CA GLN A 63 -10.82 -15.96 -18.02
C GLN A 63 -11.11 -15.75 -19.51
N HIS A 64 -12.35 -15.95 -19.93
CA HIS A 64 -12.78 -15.65 -21.28
C HIS A 64 -12.75 -14.12 -21.52
N ALA A 65 -12.38 -13.66 -22.72
CA ALA A 65 -12.18 -12.24 -23.02
C ALA A 65 -13.42 -11.38 -22.74
N ASP A 66 -14.61 -11.92 -23.05
CA ASP A 66 -15.90 -11.26 -22.79
C ASP A 66 -16.42 -11.44 -21.36
N PHE A 67 -15.76 -12.25 -20.52
CA PHE A 67 -16.23 -12.55 -19.16
C PHE A 67 -16.28 -11.27 -18.31
N GLU A 68 -15.28 -10.41 -18.41
CA GLU A 68 -15.21 -9.12 -17.68
C GLU A 68 -16.38 -8.20 -18.05
N LYS A 69 -16.77 -8.18 -19.34
CA LYS A 69 -17.87 -7.34 -19.82
C LYS A 69 -19.23 -7.76 -19.27
N TYR A 70 -19.42 -9.06 -19.01
CA TYR A 70 -20.69 -9.61 -18.56
C TYR A 70 -20.65 -10.12 -17.12
N GLU A 71 -19.58 -9.89 -16.36
CA GLU A 71 -19.37 -10.41 -15.00
C GLU A 71 -20.58 -10.15 -14.08
N ARG A 72 -21.20 -8.97 -14.22
CA ARG A 72 -22.41 -8.56 -13.47
C ARG A 72 -23.64 -9.45 -13.72
N TYR A 73 -23.69 -10.17 -14.84
CA TYR A 73 -24.78 -11.09 -15.21
C TYR A 73 -24.46 -12.55 -14.92
N ASN A 74 -23.32 -12.84 -14.28
CA ASN A 74 -22.83 -14.19 -14.00
C ASN A 74 -22.95 -15.14 -15.21
N PRO A 75 -22.20 -14.89 -16.30
CA PRO A 75 -22.37 -15.56 -17.57
C PRO A 75 -21.76 -16.97 -17.49
N LEU A 76 -22.56 -17.95 -17.08
CA LEU A 76 -22.13 -19.36 -16.94
C LEU A 76 -21.58 -19.96 -18.25
N HIS A 77 -21.99 -19.41 -19.40
CA HIS A 77 -21.55 -19.85 -20.73
C HIS A 77 -20.17 -19.29 -21.13
N LEU A 78 -19.64 -18.28 -20.42
CA LEU A 78 -18.28 -17.76 -20.60
C LEU A 78 -17.29 -18.39 -19.60
N GLY A 79 -17.71 -19.49 -18.96
CA GLY A 79 -16.85 -20.30 -18.11
C GLY A 79 -15.67 -20.87 -18.88
N VAL A 80 -14.54 -21.01 -18.20
CA VAL A 80 -13.33 -21.59 -18.75
C VAL A 80 -13.40 -23.12 -18.60
N ASP A 81 -13.05 -23.86 -19.65
CA ASP A 81 -13.07 -25.33 -19.62
C ASP A 81 -11.89 -25.89 -18.81
N TRP A 82 -12.12 -26.07 -17.51
CA TRP A 82 -11.12 -26.53 -16.57
C TRP A 82 -10.55 -27.91 -16.92
N THR A 83 -11.37 -28.80 -17.47
CA THR A 83 -11.00 -30.19 -17.77
C THR A 83 -9.89 -30.29 -18.82
N ASN A 84 -9.83 -29.32 -19.74
CA ASN A 84 -8.79 -29.24 -20.76
C ASN A 84 -7.51 -28.51 -20.30
N ILE A 85 -7.61 -27.66 -19.28
CA ILE A 85 -6.52 -26.76 -18.86
C ILE A 85 -5.71 -27.33 -17.70
N GLU A 86 -6.37 -28.03 -16.77
CA GLU A 86 -5.72 -28.72 -15.65
C GLU A 86 -4.50 -29.57 -16.06
N PRO A 87 -4.57 -30.45 -17.09
CA PRO A 87 -3.41 -31.25 -17.49
C PRO A 87 -2.26 -30.43 -18.09
N ILE A 88 -2.55 -29.27 -18.67
CA ILE A 88 -1.53 -28.36 -19.25
C ILE A 88 -0.80 -27.62 -18.13
N LEU A 89 -1.55 -27.18 -17.11
CA LEU A 89 -1.00 -26.50 -15.93
C LEU A 89 -0.17 -27.44 -15.05
N ALA A 90 -0.64 -28.67 -14.83
CA ALA A 90 0.06 -29.67 -14.03
C ALA A 90 1.41 -30.10 -14.63
N LYS A 91 1.55 -29.98 -15.96
CA LYS A 91 2.80 -30.29 -16.68
C LYS A 91 3.83 -29.17 -16.57
N ASN A 92 3.44 -27.95 -16.19
CA ASN A 92 4.32 -26.81 -16.11
C ASN A 92 4.95 -26.71 -14.72
N SER A 93 6.28 -26.86 -14.63
CA SER A 93 7.04 -26.82 -13.38
C SER A 93 7.01 -25.47 -12.65
N ASN A 94 6.52 -24.40 -13.30
CA ASN A 94 6.40 -23.07 -12.69
C ASN A 94 5.04 -22.83 -12.00
N VAL A 95 4.08 -23.75 -12.13
CA VAL A 95 2.76 -23.62 -11.50
C VAL A 95 2.74 -24.41 -10.20
N GLN A 96 2.63 -23.71 -9.06
CA GLN A 96 2.65 -24.34 -7.73
C GLN A 96 1.26 -24.85 -7.30
N SER A 97 0.21 -24.09 -7.56
CA SER A 97 -1.17 -24.54 -7.39
C SER A 97 -2.09 -23.82 -8.38
N ALA A 98 -3.16 -24.50 -8.77
CA ALA A 98 -4.19 -23.97 -9.65
C ALA A 98 -5.56 -24.42 -9.10
N THR A 99 -6.50 -23.48 -9.03
CA THR A 99 -7.86 -23.72 -8.52
C THR A 99 -8.85 -23.22 -9.58
N PRO A 100 -9.97 -23.94 -9.83
CA PRO A 100 -11.04 -23.50 -10.72
C PRO A 100 -11.82 -22.29 -10.17
#